data_AF-A0A5K0Z377-F1
#
_entry.id   AF-A0A5K0Z377-F1
#
_cell.length_a   1.000
_cell.length_b   1.000
_cell.length_c   1.000
_cell.angle_alpha   90.00
_cell.angle_beta   90.00
_cell.angle_gamma   90.00
#
_symmetry.space_group_name_H-M   'P 1'
#
loop_
_entity.id
_entity.type
_entity.pdbx_description
1 polymer ?
#
loop_
_entity_poly.entity_id
_entity_poly.type
_entity_poly.pdbx_seq_one_letter_code
_entity_poly.pdbx_strand_id
1 'polypeptide(L)' 'MWRLKVGEGVGDTWLRTANNHLGRQVWEFDPDFGSEEDRKAIEEAQANFTRHR' A
#
# COMPACT_ATOMS: atom_id res chain seq x y z
N MET A 1 3.34 1.93 -4.95
CA MET A 1 3.13 0.47 -5.16
C MET A 1 2.38 -0.12 -3.97
N TRP A 2 1.71 -1.26 -4.13
CA TRP A 2 1.03 -1.91 -3.01
C TRP A 2 2.02 -2.70 -2.15
N ARG A 3 1.96 -2.47 -0.84
CA ARG A 3 2.78 -3.15 0.17
C ARG A 3 1.90 -4.02 1.03
N LEU A 4 2.30 -5.27 1.23
CA LEU A 4 1.61 -6.16 2.17
C LEU A 4 2.00 -5.77 3.60
N LYS A 5 1.00 -5.39 4.39
CA LYS A 5 1.15 -5.08 5.81
C LYS A 5 0.41 -6.15 6.61
N VAL A 6 1.15 -6.80 7.49
CA VAL A 6 0.61 -7.82 8.40
C VAL A 6 0.38 -7.15 9.75
N GLY A 7 -0.80 -7.36 10.34
CA GLY A 7 -1.12 -6.84 11.67
C GLY A 7 -0.27 -7.53 12.73
N GLU A 8 0.65 -6.78 13.34
CA GLU A 8 1.59 -7.27 14.37
C GLU A 8 0.99 -7.35 15.77
N GLY A 9 -0.30 -7.06 15.93
CA GLY A 9 -0.92 -7.23 17.24
C GLY A 9 -0.64 -6.10 18.23
N VAL A 10 -0.08 -4.95 17.80
CA VAL A 10 0.12 -3.73 18.59
C VAL A 10 0.16 -2.56 17.59
N GLY A 11 -0.72 -1.56 17.67
CA GLY A 11 -0.53 -0.43 16.74
C GLY A 11 -1.56 0.67 16.65
N ASP A 12 -2.80 0.49 17.12
CA ASP A 12 -3.78 1.56 16.98
C ASP A 12 -4.70 1.66 18.20
N THR A 13 -4.59 2.78 18.93
CA THR A 13 -5.38 3.03 20.14
C THR A 13 -6.87 3.13 19.83
N TRP A 14 -7.24 3.40 18.58
CA TRP A 14 -8.62 3.58 18.13
C TRP A 14 -9.23 2.31 17.51
N LEU A 15 -8.44 1.27 17.25
CA LEU A 15 -8.93 0.01 16.73
C LEU A 15 -8.98 -1.05 17.85
N ARG A 16 -10.18 -1.53 18.18
CA ARG A 16 -10.38 -2.60 19.15
C ARG A 16 -10.74 -3.91 18.45
N THR A 17 -9.93 -4.95 18.65
CA THR A 17 -10.34 -6.33 18.34
C THR A 17 -9.93 -7.25 19.48
N ALA A 18 -10.60 -8.41 19.58
CA ALA A 18 -10.29 -9.43 20.58
C ALA A 18 -8.88 -10.03 20.44
N ASN A 19 -8.25 -9.90 19.27
CA ASN A 19 -6.93 -10.46 18.96
C ASN A 19 -5.90 -9.39 18.49
N ASN A 20 -6.18 -8.12 18.75
CA ASN A 20 -5.38 -6.96 18.32
C ASN A 20 -4.97 -6.93 16.82
N HIS A 21 -5.83 -7.44 15.94
CA HIS A 21 -5.58 -7.63 14.50
C HIS A 21 -4.46 -8.61 14.14
N LEU A 22 -4.03 -9.46 15.08
CA LEU A 22 -3.04 -10.50 14.80
C LEU A 22 -3.52 -11.40 13.65
N GLY A 23 -2.66 -11.57 12.64
CA GLY A 23 -2.96 -12.39 11.46
C GLY A 23 -3.77 -11.68 10.35
N ARG A 24 -4.14 -10.40 10.53
CA ARG A 24 -4.75 -9.62 9.46
C ARG A 24 -3.71 -9.27 8.41
N GLN A 25 -4.05 -9.44 7.13
CA GLN A 25 -3.23 -9.02 6.00
C GLN A 25 -3.98 -7.92 5.24
N VAL A 26 -3.34 -6.77 5.05
CA VAL A 26 -3.89 -5.67 4.26
C VAL A 26 -2.86 -5.20 3.25
N TRP A 27 -3.33 -4.82 2.07
CA TRP A 27 -2.51 -4.13 1.09
C TRP A 27 -2.64 -2.62 1.35
N GLU A 28 -1.54 -1.97 1.67
CA GLU A 28 -1.44 -0.53 1.85
C GLU A 28 -0.76 0.07 0.60
N PHE A 29 -1.32 1.15 0.07
CA PHE A 29 -0.67 1.85 -1.03
C PHE A 29 0.44 2.75 -0.47
N ASP A 30 1.68 2.47 -0.87
CA ASP A 30 2.87 3.21 -0.46
C ASP A 30 3.55 3.76 -1.73
N PRO A 31 3.52 5.09 -1.95
CA PRO A 31 4.06 5.70 -3.17
C PRO A 31 5.57 5.49 -3.33
N ASP A 32 6.27 5.29 -2.21
CA ASP A 32 7.72 5.10 -2.15
C ASP A 32 8.12 3.62 -2.09
N PHE A 33 7.16 2.71 -2.28
CA PHE A 33 7.41 1.28 -2.32
C PHE A 33 7.74 0.81 -3.74
N GLY A 34 8.70 -0.11 -3.86
CA GLY A 34 9.19 -0.63 -5.15
C GLY A 34 10.46 0.06 -5.65
N SER A 35 10.97 -0.39 -6.80
CA SER A 35 12.17 0.19 -7.43
C SER A 35 11.85 1.52 -8.12
N GLU A 36 12.87 2.36 -8.37
CA GLU A 36 12.68 3.61 -9.11
C GLU A 36 12.16 3.37 -10.54
N GLU A 37 12.57 2.26 -11.16
CA GLU A 37 12.12 1.84 -12.48
C GLU A 37 10.62 1.54 -12.50
N ASP A 38 10.13 0.80 -11.50
CA ASP A 38 8.69 0.51 -11.37
C ASP A 38 7.87 1.79 -11.19
N ARG A 39 8.38 2.74 -10.38
CA ARG A 39 7.71 4.03 -10.16
C ARG A 39 7.62 4.82 -11.46
N LYS A 40 8.73 4.89 -12.20
CA LYS A 40 8.78 5.57 -13.51
C LYS A 40 7.81 4.94 -14.51
N ALA A 41 7.69 3.61 -14.54
CA ALA A 41 6.72 2.94 -15.40
C ALA A 41 5.27 3.27 -15.04
N ILE A 42 4.95 3.38 -13.76
CA ILE A 42 3.62 3.79 -13.27
C ILE A 42 3.34 5.26 -13.66
N GLU A 43 4.29 6.16 -13.47
CA GLU A 43 4.15 7.58 -13.85
C GLU A 43 3.93 7.73 -15.36
N GLU A 44 4.70 7.01 -16.19
CA GLU A 44 4.52 7.02 -17.64
C GLU A 44 3.14 6.51 -18.04
N ALA A 45 2.67 5.42 -17.41
CA ALA A 45 1.32 4.90 -17.64
C ALA A 45 0.22 5.90 -17.25
N GLN A 46 0.38 6.61 -16.12
CA GLN A 46 -0.55 7.66 -15.69
C GLN A 46 -0.56 8.85 -16.64
N ALA A 47 0.61 9.29 -17.11
CA ALA A 47 0.75 10.37 -18.08
C ALA A 47 0.11 9.99 -19.42
N ASN A 48 0.35 8.76 -19.89
CA ASN A 48 -0.24 8.23 -21.11
C ASN A 48 -1.77 8.17 -21.01
N PHE A 49 -2.31 7.63 -19.91
CA PHE A 49 -3.75 7.62 -19.66
C PHE A 49 -4.34 9.03 -19.68
N THR A 50 -3.73 9.97 -18.96
CA THR A 50 -4.20 11.37 -18.91
C THR A 50 -4.19 12.05 -20.28
N ARG A 51 -3.19 11.76 -21.11
CA ARG A 51 -3.07 12.30 -22.46
C ARG A 51 -4.10 11.72 -23.43
N HIS A 52 -4.58 10.50 -23.20
CA HIS A 52 -5.55 9.80 -24.06
C HIS A 52 -6.94 9.64 -23.42
N ARG A 53 -7.19 10.35 -22.31
CA ARG A 53 -8.47 10.40 -21.60
C ARG A 53 -9.40 11.41 -22.23
#